data_AF-A0AAU7GZB8-F1
#
_entry.id   AF-A0AAU7GZB8-F1
#
_cell.length_a   1.000
_cell.length_b   1.000
_cell.length_c   1.000
_cell.angle_alpha   90.00
_cell.angle_beta   90.00
_cell.angle_gamma   90.00
#
_symmetry.space_group_name_H-M   'P 1'
#
loop_
_entity.id
_entity.type
_entity.pdbx_description
1 polymer ?
#
loop_
_entity_poly.entity_id
_entity_poly.type
_entity_poly.pdbx_seq_one_letter_code
_entity_poly.pdbx_strand_id
1 'polypeptide(L)'
;MKFKKYNNALICTVLVLLWVTILVLVKVLFSGNNDFEWGSVSDWASTLCNAIMAGAALYAAINAKNWLSEKTRTLGMEKAEAILNEIDTFSSTHSSYIDSLAEAEIYYRSNIFDNQADRNKVISSLDELRVLIENNRLRLQDTHSKFSSLKRWDVTILKEKEIYQLLDVYQMTIMSLSNATFNLRNALSEFINDERYFALFGHHFKVNYAEALSSYYQGTSIHEKIRTYKFRELFDV
;
A
#
# COMPACT_ATOMS: atom_id res chain seq x y z
N MET A 1 13.52 -41.40 12.22
CA MET A 1 12.11 -40.96 12.47
C MET A 1 11.18 -42.05 13.01
N LYS A 2 11.22 -43.31 12.51
CA LYS A 2 10.30 -44.38 12.95
C LYS A 2 10.45 -44.77 14.43
N PHE A 3 11.67 -44.92 14.94
CA PHE A 3 11.93 -45.29 16.35
C PHE A 3 11.37 -44.31 17.39
N LYS A 4 11.38 -43.00 17.10
CA LYS A 4 10.83 -41.96 18.00
C LYS A 4 9.30 -42.05 18.11
N LYS A 5 8.64 -42.48 17.03
CA LYS A 5 7.19 -42.75 16.98
C LYS A 5 6.81 -44.00 17.79
N TYR A 6 7.57 -45.09 17.66
CA TYR A 6 7.33 -46.31 18.42
C TYR A 6 7.57 -46.13 19.93
N ASN A 7 8.60 -45.38 20.34
CA ASN A 7 8.81 -45.06 21.75
C ASN A 7 7.67 -44.22 22.34
N ASN A 8 7.17 -43.20 21.62
CA ASN A 8 6.02 -42.44 22.09
C ASN A 8 4.75 -43.29 22.20
N ALA A 9 4.51 -44.19 21.25
CA ALA A 9 3.38 -45.11 21.32
C ALA A 9 3.48 -46.04 22.53
N LEU A 10 4.67 -46.60 22.80
CA LEU A 10 4.92 -47.49 23.93
C LEU A 10 4.77 -46.76 25.27
N ILE A 11 5.26 -45.53 25.37
CA ILE A 11 5.09 -44.66 26.55
C ILE A 11 3.60 -44.33 26.78
N CYS A 12 2.85 -43.95 25.74
CA CYS A 12 1.41 -43.73 25.87
C CYS A 12 0.67 -44.99 26.34
N THR A 13 1.03 -46.16 25.81
CA THR A 13 0.39 -47.43 26.17
C THR A 13 0.65 -47.77 27.65
N VAL A 14 1.88 -47.59 28.12
CA VAL A 14 2.25 -47.79 29.53
C VAL A 14 1.50 -46.82 30.43
N LEU A 15 1.42 -45.54 30.06
CA LEU A 15 0.68 -44.53 30.85
C LEU A 15 -0.82 -44.86 30.96
N VAL A 16 -1.45 -45.33 29.88
CA VAL A 16 -2.85 -45.76 29.88
C VAL A 16 -3.04 -46.97 30.81
N LEU A 17 -2.18 -47.98 30.71
CA LEU A 17 -2.26 -49.18 31.56
C LEU A 17 -2.05 -48.82 33.04
N LEU A 18 -1.11 -47.94 33.35
CA LEU A 18 -0.81 -47.50 34.71
C LEU A 18 -2.00 -46.70 35.29
N TRP A 19 -2.62 -45.84 34.48
CA TRP A 19 -3.82 -45.09 34.85
C TRP A 19 -5.02 -46.03 35.11
N VAL A 20 -5.26 -47.01 34.24
CA VAL A 20 -6.30 -48.04 34.44
C VAL A 20 -6.05 -48.83 35.72
N THR A 21 -4.80 -49.20 36.00
CA THR A 21 -4.44 -49.96 37.20
C THR A 21 -4.71 -49.15 38.48
N ILE A 22 -4.37 -47.85 38.48
CA ILE A 22 -4.67 -46.93 39.59
C ILE A 22 -6.17 -46.81 39.81
N LEU A 23 -6.98 -46.69 38.75
CA LEU A 23 -8.44 -46.61 38.87
C LEU A 23 -9.05 -47.86 39.48
N VAL A 24 -8.56 -49.05 39.10
CA VAL A 24 -9.00 -50.32 39.67
C VAL A 24 -8.65 -50.38 41.17
N LEU A 25 -7.44 -49.97 41.54
CA LEU A 25 -6.96 -49.97 42.92
C LEU A 25 -7.75 -49.02 43.82
N VAL A 26 -8.03 -47.81 43.34
CA VAL A 26 -8.88 -46.83 44.03
C VAL A 26 -10.30 -47.37 44.22
N LYS A 27 -10.89 -47.98 43.19
CA LYS A 27 -12.24 -48.58 43.30
C LYS A 27 -12.29 -49.68 44.37
N VAL A 28 -11.27 -50.54 44.44
CA VAL A 28 -11.18 -51.60 45.46
C VAL A 28 -11.02 -51.01 46.86
N LEU A 29 -10.18 -49.99 47.04
CA LEU A 29 -9.91 -49.35 48.34
C LEU A 29 -11.14 -48.67 48.96
N PHE A 30 -12.07 -48.17 48.14
CA PHE A 30 -13.26 -47.47 48.60
C PHE A 30 -14.56 -48.29 48.44
N SER A 31 -14.47 -49.59 48.18
CA SER A 31 -15.61 -50.49 47.86
C SER A 31 -16.62 -50.74 49.01
N GLY A 32 -16.58 -49.97 50.09
CA GLY A 32 -17.51 -50.09 51.23
C GLY A 32 -17.78 -48.78 51.94
N ASN A 33 -17.39 -47.64 51.36
CA ASN A 33 -17.59 -46.33 51.96
C ASN A 33 -18.86 -45.68 51.37
N ASN A 34 -19.93 -45.59 52.15
CA ASN A 34 -21.24 -45.12 51.67
C ASN A 34 -21.28 -43.62 51.32
N ASP A 35 -20.30 -42.85 51.80
CA ASP A 35 -20.16 -41.41 51.55
C ASP A 35 -19.30 -41.10 50.30
N PHE A 36 -18.73 -42.13 49.65
CA PHE A 36 -17.87 -41.96 48.47
C PHE A 36 -18.63 -42.25 47.18
N GLU A 37 -19.13 -41.19 46.53
CA GLU A 37 -19.74 -41.29 45.21
C GLU A 37 -18.65 -41.34 44.12
N TRP A 38 -18.33 -42.57 43.69
CA TRP A 38 -17.47 -42.77 42.54
C TRP A 38 -18.25 -42.40 41.27
N GLY A 39 -17.93 -41.24 40.68
CA GLY A 39 -18.40 -40.90 39.34
C GLY A 39 -18.08 -42.05 38.37
N SER A 40 -19.00 -42.34 37.46
CA SER A 40 -18.87 -43.50 36.57
C SER A 40 -17.59 -43.38 35.73
N VAL A 41 -17.02 -44.51 35.27
CA VAL A 41 -15.88 -44.49 34.32
C VAL A 41 -16.19 -43.63 33.09
N SER A 42 -17.48 -43.55 32.72
CA SER A 42 -17.98 -42.68 31.65
C SER A 42 -17.79 -41.19 31.96
N ASP A 43 -17.90 -40.76 33.22
CA ASP A 43 -17.74 -39.35 33.62
C ASP A 43 -16.27 -38.91 33.55
N TRP A 44 -15.35 -39.80 33.91
CA TRP A 44 -13.91 -39.58 33.76
C TRP A 44 -13.48 -39.56 32.29
N ALA A 45 -13.98 -40.49 31.48
CA ALA A 45 -13.74 -40.52 30.04
C ALA A 45 -14.30 -39.25 29.35
N SER A 46 -15.49 -38.81 29.75
CA SER A 46 -16.11 -37.56 29.28
C SER A 46 -15.27 -36.33 29.66
N THR A 47 -14.80 -36.26 30.91
CA THR A 47 -13.92 -35.17 31.38
C THR A 47 -12.60 -35.11 30.61
N LEU A 48 -11.98 -36.27 30.34
CA LEU A 48 -10.76 -36.35 29.53
C LEU A 48 -11.01 -35.92 28.08
N CYS A 49 -12.12 -36.36 27.47
CA CYS A 49 -12.51 -35.96 26.13
C CYS A 49 -12.71 -34.43 26.03
N ASN A 50 -13.40 -33.84 27.02
CA ASN A 50 -13.58 -32.40 27.12
C ASN A 50 -12.25 -31.64 27.30
N ALA A 51 -11.32 -32.18 28.09
CA ALA A 51 -9.99 -31.61 28.26
C ALA A 51 -9.16 -31.66 26.96
N ILE A 52 -9.21 -32.77 26.22
CA ILE A 52 -8.55 -32.90 24.90
C ILE A 52 -9.19 -31.93 23.90
N MET A 53 -10.52 -31.84 23.87
CA MET A 53 -11.25 -30.93 22.99
C MET A 53 -10.92 -29.47 23.30
N ALA A 54 -10.87 -29.09 24.58
CA ALA A 54 -10.46 -27.76 25.03
C ALA A 54 -8.99 -27.46 24.64
N GLY A 55 -8.10 -28.43 24.80
CA GLY A 55 -6.70 -28.31 24.37
C GLY A 55 -6.56 -28.13 22.86
N ALA A 56 -7.30 -28.91 22.07
CA ALA A 56 -7.35 -28.78 20.62
C ALA A 56 -7.93 -27.42 20.19
N ALA A 57 -8.97 -26.94 20.86
CA ALA A 57 -9.56 -25.63 20.61
C ALA A 57 -8.59 -24.49 20.94
N LEU A 58 -7.86 -24.56 22.06
CA LEU A 58 -6.82 -23.59 22.40
C LEU A 58 -5.68 -23.58 21.38
N TYR A 59 -5.21 -24.76 20.97
CA TYR A 59 -4.17 -24.87 19.94
C TYR A 59 -4.63 -24.30 18.60
N ALA A 60 -5.86 -24.59 18.19
CA ALA A 60 -6.45 -24.02 16.97
C ALA A 60 -6.59 -22.49 17.07
N ALA A 61 -7.01 -21.96 18.22
CA ALA A 61 -7.14 -20.52 18.44
C ALA A 61 -5.79 -19.79 18.38
N ILE A 62 -4.73 -20.36 18.98
CA ILE A 62 -3.37 -19.81 18.92
C ILE A 62 -2.86 -19.81 17.47
N ASN A 63 -3.04 -20.92 16.76
CA ASN A 63 -2.62 -21.01 15.36
C ASN A 63 -3.39 -20.06 14.44
N ALA A 64 -4.69 -19.90 14.66
CA ALA A 64 -5.50 -18.94 13.93
C ALA A 64 -5.03 -17.50 14.17
N LYS A 65 -4.71 -17.15 15.42
CA LYS A 65 -4.14 -15.83 15.77
C LYS A 65 -2.80 -15.58 15.07
N ASN A 66 -1.89 -16.56 15.12
CA ASN A 66 -0.58 -16.45 14.47
C ASN A 66 -0.72 -16.35 12.94
N TRP A 67 -1.62 -17.14 12.35
CA TRP A 67 -1.89 -17.09 10.90
C TRP A 67 -2.46 -15.73 10.48
N LEU A 68 -3.40 -15.16 11.25
CA LEU A 68 -3.94 -13.83 10.97
C LEU A 68 -2.86 -12.75 11.06
N SER A 69 -2.04 -12.78 12.11
CA SER A 69 -0.95 -11.80 12.30
C SER A 69 0.06 -11.86 11.14
N GLU A 70 0.50 -13.06 10.75
CA GLU A 70 1.40 -13.23 9.61
C GLU A 70 0.74 -12.74 8.31
N LYS A 71 -0.54 -13.07 8.10
CA LYS A 71 -1.26 -12.68 6.89
C LYS A 71 -1.44 -11.17 6.78
N THR A 72 -1.77 -10.49 7.88
CA THR A 72 -1.90 -9.03 7.92
C THR A 72 -0.56 -8.37 7.59
N ARG A 73 0.54 -8.85 8.19
CA ARG A 73 1.89 -8.36 7.92
C ARG A 73 2.27 -8.49 6.44
N THR A 74 2.10 -9.68 5.86
CA THR A 74 2.42 -9.91 4.44
C THR A 74 1.61 -8.98 3.53
N LEU A 75 0.31 -8.85 3.76
CA LEU A 75 -0.54 -7.94 2.98
C LEU A 75 -0.16 -6.47 3.16
N GLY A 76 0.27 -6.08 4.36
CA GLY A 76 0.80 -4.74 4.64
C GLY A 76 2.07 -4.44 3.84
N MET A 77 3.00 -5.40 3.79
CA MET A 77 4.23 -5.29 3.00
C MET A 77 3.94 -5.20 1.50
N GLU A 78 3.08 -6.08 0.97
CA GLU A 78 2.68 -6.05 -0.45
C GLU A 78 2.05 -4.70 -0.84
N LYS A 79 1.23 -4.12 0.04
CA LYS A 79 0.62 -2.81 -0.19
C LYS A 79 1.64 -1.68 -0.15
N ALA A 80 2.56 -1.71 0.80
CA ALA A 80 3.62 -0.71 0.91
C ALA A 80 4.54 -0.75 -0.32
N GLU A 81 4.92 -1.95 -0.79
CA GLU A 81 5.68 -2.14 -2.02
C GLU A 81 4.91 -1.59 -3.24
N ALA A 82 3.63 -1.93 -3.39
CA ALA A 82 2.82 -1.43 -4.49
C ALA A 82 2.73 0.10 -4.52
N ILE A 83 2.64 0.74 -3.35
CA ILE A 83 2.62 2.20 -3.23
C ILE A 83 3.97 2.81 -3.62
N LEU A 84 5.09 2.24 -3.18
CA LEU A 84 6.41 2.71 -3.61
C LEU A 84 6.59 2.62 -5.13
N ASN A 85 6.19 1.48 -5.71
CA ASN A 85 6.24 1.29 -7.16
C ASN A 85 5.37 2.33 -7.89
N GLU A 86 4.21 2.69 -7.34
CA GLU A 86 3.37 3.74 -7.90
C GLU A 86 4.04 5.12 -7.79
N ILE A 87 4.62 5.44 -6.63
CA ILE A 87 5.37 6.68 -6.38
C ILE A 87 6.51 6.84 -7.39
N ASP A 88 7.22 5.75 -7.70
CA ASP A 88 8.33 5.73 -8.65
C ASP A 88 7.92 6.12 -10.09
N THR A 89 6.63 5.97 -10.43
CA THR A 89 6.13 6.34 -11.77
C THR A 89 5.85 7.84 -11.95
N PHE A 90 5.65 8.59 -10.87
CA PHE A 90 5.22 9.99 -11.00
C PHE A 90 6.31 10.90 -11.55
N SER A 91 7.57 10.76 -11.11
CA SER A 91 8.66 11.63 -11.60
C SER A 91 8.84 11.50 -13.12
N SER A 92 8.90 10.27 -13.65
CA SER A 92 9.06 10.06 -15.09
C SER A 92 7.85 10.55 -15.89
N THR A 93 6.65 10.35 -15.34
CA THR A 93 5.41 10.85 -15.94
C THR A 93 5.38 12.38 -15.98
N HIS A 94 5.71 13.07 -14.88
CA HIS A 94 5.81 14.52 -14.85
C HIS A 94 6.87 15.07 -15.82
N SER A 95 8.03 14.41 -15.95
CA SER A 95 9.04 14.76 -16.95
C SER A 95 8.45 14.75 -18.36
N SER A 96 7.70 13.70 -18.72
CA SER A 96 7.07 13.61 -20.05
C SER A 96 6.07 14.74 -20.32
N TYR A 97 5.35 15.20 -19.29
CA TYR A 97 4.43 16.34 -19.40
C TYR A 97 5.17 17.67 -19.55
N ILE A 98 6.29 17.84 -18.84
CA ILE A 98 7.18 18.99 -18.97
C ILE A 98 7.74 19.07 -20.39
N ASP A 99 8.19 17.94 -20.94
CA ASP A 99 8.74 17.84 -22.29
C ASP A 99 7.67 18.16 -23.35
N SER A 100 6.47 17.60 -23.19
CA SER A 100 5.32 17.88 -24.08
C SER A 100 4.94 19.37 -24.07
N LEU A 101 4.95 20.01 -22.89
CA LEU A 101 4.69 21.44 -22.77
C LEU A 101 5.81 22.29 -23.37
N ALA A 102 7.07 21.90 -23.20
CA ALA A 102 8.20 22.58 -23.81
C ALA A 102 8.11 22.55 -25.34
N GLU A 103 7.75 21.40 -25.91
CA GLU A 103 7.53 21.25 -27.34
C GLU A 103 6.38 22.16 -27.83
N ALA A 104 5.24 22.14 -27.14
CA ALA A 104 4.12 23.03 -27.47
C ALA A 104 4.48 24.53 -27.32
N GLU A 105 5.33 24.89 -26.34
CA GLU A 105 5.85 26.24 -26.19
C GLU A 105 6.73 26.67 -27.37
N ILE A 106 7.56 25.77 -27.90
CA ILE A 106 8.38 26.06 -29.08
C ILE A 106 7.48 26.43 -30.26
N TYR A 107 6.39 25.68 -30.47
CA TYR A 107 5.38 26.02 -31.48
C TYR A 107 4.68 27.35 -31.20
N TYR A 108 4.40 27.67 -29.93
CA TYR A 108 3.85 28.96 -29.53
C TYR A 108 4.80 30.14 -29.81
N ARG A 109 6.10 29.96 -29.56
CA ARG A 109 7.11 31.02 -29.75
C ARG A 109 7.54 31.21 -31.20
N SER A 110 7.49 30.17 -32.03
CA SER A 110 7.92 30.23 -33.43
C SER A 110 7.00 31.08 -34.32
N ASN A 111 5.75 31.30 -33.89
CA ASN A 111 4.78 32.29 -34.37
C ASN A 111 4.86 32.68 -35.86
N ILE A 112 4.87 31.67 -36.73
CA ILE A 112 4.31 31.77 -38.09
C ILE A 112 3.14 30.78 -38.12
N PHE A 113 2.00 31.17 -37.55
CA PHE A 113 0.74 30.48 -37.84
C PHE A 113 0.22 30.90 -39.22
N ASP A 114 1.04 30.70 -40.25
CA ASP A 114 0.57 30.78 -41.64
C ASP A 114 -0.45 29.65 -41.91
N ASN A 115 -0.42 28.58 -41.11
CA ASN A 115 -1.25 27.40 -41.25
C ASN A 115 -2.13 27.13 -40.00
N GLN A 116 -3.43 27.38 -40.14
CA GLN A 116 -4.44 27.08 -39.11
C GLN A 116 -4.46 25.59 -38.71
N ALA A 117 -4.10 24.69 -39.63
CA ALA A 117 -4.10 23.26 -39.36
C ALA A 117 -3.05 22.85 -38.31
N ASP A 118 -1.86 23.47 -38.34
CA ASP A 118 -0.79 23.12 -37.40
C ASP A 118 -1.07 23.66 -36.00
N ARG A 119 -1.67 24.86 -35.90
CA ARG A 119 -2.20 25.39 -34.63
C ARG A 119 -3.21 24.43 -34.00
N ASN A 120 -4.16 23.95 -34.80
CA ASN A 120 -5.21 23.05 -34.32
C ASN A 120 -4.65 21.71 -33.85
N LYS A 121 -3.57 21.20 -34.48
CA LYS A 121 -2.87 20.00 -33.99
C LYS A 121 -2.28 20.24 -32.59
N VAL A 122 -1.57 21.35 -32.38
CA VAL A 122 -0.97 21.68 -31.08
C VAL A 122 -2.05 21.82 -30.01
N ILE A 123 -3.16 22.49 -30.32
CA ILE A 123 -4.31 22.61 -29.40
C ILE A 123 -4.86 21.22 -29.04
N SER A 124 -5.04 20.33 -30.03
CA SER A 124 -5.50 18.95 -29.78
C SER A 124 -4.54 18.20 -28.85
N SER A 125 -3.23 18.30 -29.09
CA SER A 125 -2.22 17.67 -28.23
C SER A 125 -2.24 18.23 -26.80
N LEU A 126 -2.50 19.53 -26.62
CA LEU A 126 -2.67 20.14 -25.29
C LEU A 126 -3.96 19.68 -24.60
N ASP A 127 -5.04 19.47 -25.35
CA ASP A 127 -6.29 18.91 -24.82
C ASP A 127 -6.10 17.45 -24.37
N GLU A 128 -5.37 16.64 -25.13
CA GLU A 128 -4.96 15.29 -24.73
C GLU A 128 -4.06 15.31 -23.49
N LEU A 129 -3.04 16.17 -23.47
CA LEU A 129 -2.13 16.33 -22.33
C LEU A 129 -2.88 16.70 -21.05
N ARG A 130 -3.89 17.57 -21.15
CA ARG A 130 -4.74 17.94 -20.01
C ARG A 130 -5.48 16.73 -19.42
N VAL A 131 -5.99 15.83 -20.26
CA VAL A 131 -6.64 14.59 -19.80
C VAL A 131 -5.63 13.67 -19.11
N LEU A 132 -4.43 13.54 -19.65
CA LEU A 132 -3.35 12.75 -19.04
C LEU A 132 -2.95 13.30 -17.67
N ILE A 133 -2.75 14.62 -17.57
CA ILE A 133 -2.44 15.34 -16.32
C ILE A 133 -3.54 15.10 -15.28
N GLU A 134 -4.80 15.22 -15.67
CA GLU A 134 -5.93 15.03 -14.75
C GLU A 134 -6.02 13.59 -14.24
N ASN A 135 -5.84 12.60 -15.13
CA ASN A 135 -5.79 11.20 -14.73
C ASN A 135 -4.62 10.92 -13.78
N ASN A 136 -3.45 11.51 -14.02
CA ASN A 136 -2.29 11.38 -13.14
C ASN A 136 -2.53 12.05 -11.78
N ARG A 137 -3.20 13.20 -11.76
CA ARG A 137 -3.64 13.89 -10.52
C ARG A 137 -4.54 13.00 -9.68
N LEU A 138 -5.55 12.36 -10.30
CA LEU A 138 -6.44 11.43 -9.59
C LEU A 138 -5.69 10.21 -9.05
N ARG A 139 -4.76 9.65 -9.83
CA ARG A 139 -3.89 8.56 -9.37
C ARG A 139 -3.04 8.97 -8.17
N LEU A 140 -2.44 10.16 -8.20
CA LEU A 140 -1.65 10.67 -7.08
C LEU A 140 -2.49 10.85 -5.81
N GLN A 141 -3.72 11.36 -5.94
CA GLN A 141 -4.66 11.48 -4.80
C GLN A 141 -5.03 10.11 -4.21
N ASP A 142 -5.23 9.10 -5.05
CA ASP A 142 -5.46 7.73 -4.63
C ASP A 142 -4.22 7.12 -3.95
N THR A 143 -3.02 7.32 -4.49
CA THR A 143 -1.76 6.90 -3.85
C THR A 143 -1.58 7.54 -2.47
N HIS A 144 -1.86 8.83 -2.34
CA HIS A 144 -1.82 9.54 -1.06
C HIS A 144 -2.80 8.94 -0.04
N SER A 145 -4.01 8.59 -0.49
CA SER A 145 -5.05 7.96 0.35
C SER A 145 -4.68 6.53 0.75
N LYS A 146 -4.08 5.75 -0.16
CA LYS A 146 -3.56 4.42 0.12
C LYS A 146 -2.40 4.46 1.11
N PHE A 147 -1.48 5.41 0.96
CA PHE A 147 -0.35 5.61 1.86
C PHE A 147 -0.81 5.92 3.30
N SER A 148 -1.76 6.85 3.48
CA SER A 148 -2.31 7.15 4.80
C SER A 148 -3.01 5.95 5.45
N SER A 149 -3.54 5.04 4.63
CA SER A 149 -4.24 3.84 5.07
C SER A 149 -3.33 2.67 5.42
N LEU A 150 -2.01 2.75 5.16
CA LEU A 150 -1.06 1.65 5.43
C LEU A 150 -1.00 1.25 6.90
N LYS A 151 -1.15 2.21 7.82
CA LYS A 151 -1.16 1.97 9.27
C LYS A 151 -2.24 0.98 9.72
N ARG A 152 -3.31 0.78 8.94
CA ARG A 152 -4.37 -0.20 9.21
C ARG A 152 -3.93 -1.65 9.01
N TRP A 153 -2.78 -1.86 8.37
CA TRP A 153 -2.22 -3.17 8.04
C TRP A 153 -1.04 -3.52 8.95
N ASP A 154 -1.00 -2.94 10.15
CA ASP A 154 0.09 -3.08 11.12
C ASP A 154 1.47 -2.68 10.58
N VAL A 155 1.51 -1.85 9.53
CA VAL A 155 2.75 -1.31 8.95
C VAL A 155 3.14 -0.02 9.67
N THR A 156 4.32 -0.02 10.28
CA THR A 156 4.95 1.19 10.83
C THR A 156 5.73 1.91 9.74
N ILE A 157 5.48 3.20 9.53
CA ILE A 157 6.12 4.00 8.49
C ILE A 157 7.24 4.85 9.12
N LEU A 158 8.49 4.48 8.87
CA LEU A 158 9.65 5.09 9.53
C LEU A 158 10.01 6.46 8.94
N LYS A 159 9.75 6.66 7.65
CA LYS A 159 10.06 7.90 6.89
C LYS A 159 8.81 8.63 6.41
N GLU A 160 7.73 8.56 7.19
CA GLU A 160 6.40 9.08 6.84
C GLU A 160 6.45 10.54 6.34
N LYS A 161 7.16 11.42 7.06
CA LYS A 161 7.27 12.84 6.70
C LYS A 161 7.95 13.05 5.34
N GLU A 162 8.99 12.28 5.02
CA GLU A 162 9.73 12.44 3.78
C GLU A 162 8.90 11.97 2.58
N ILE A 163 8.16 10.86 2.75
CA ILE A 163 7.25 10.36 1.71
C ILE A 163 6.08 11.32 1.49
N TYR A 164 5.48 11.87 2.56
CA TYR A 164 4.44 12.90 2.41
C TYR A 164 4.98 14.15 1.72
N GLN A 165 6.17 14.61 2.10
CA GLN A 165 6.81 15.74 1.45
C GLN A 165 6.99 15.50 -0.06
N LEU A 166 7.36 14.28 -0.47
CA LEU A 166 7.44 13.93 -1.88
C LEU A 166 6.07 13.99 -2.57
N LEU A 167 5.04 13.36 -1.98
CA LEU A 167 3.69 13.35 -2.53
C LEU A 167 3.11 14.76 -2.66
N ASP A 168 3.35 15.63 -1.68
CA ASP A 168 2.93 17.03 -1.70
C ASP A 168 3.62 17.80 -2.82
N VAL A 169 4.93 17.61 -3.02
CA VAL A 169 5.67 18.26 -4.09
C VAL A 169 5.23 17.75 -5.48
N TYR A 170 4.90 16.46 -5.61
CA TYR A 170 4.25 15.93 -6.80
C TYR A 170 2.87 16.55 -7.03
N GLN A 171 2.10 16.78 -5.99
CA GLN A 171 0.78 17.43 -6.06
C GLN A 171 0.90 18.89 -6.53
N MET A 172 1.92 19.61 -6.05
CA MET A 172 2.25 20.96 -6.53
C MET A 172 2.64 20.93 -8.02
N THR A 173 3.52 20.00 -8.40
CA THR A 173 3.99 19.85 -9.79
C THR A 173 2.84 19.62 -10.76
N ILE A 174 1.95 18.66 -10.47
CA ILE A 174 0.83 18.35 -11.35
C ILE A 174 -0.20 19.48 -11.43
N MET A 175 -0.37 20.26 -10.34
CA MET A 175 -1.24 21.45 -10.35
C MET A 175 -0.65 22.56 -11.24
N SER A 176 0.64 22.86 -11.09
CA SER A 176 1.32 23.85 -11.92
C SER A 176 1.36 23.42 -13.40
N LEU A 177 1.55 22.13 -13.70
CA LEU A 177 1.45 21.58 -15.06
C LEU A 177 0.03 21.73 -15.65
N SER A 178 -1.01 21.49 -14.84
CA SER A 178 -2.41 21.69 -15.26
C SER A 178 -2.67 23.16 -15.62
N ASN A 179 -2.23 24.07 -14.76
CA ASN A 179 -2.36 25.51 -15.00
C ASN A 179 -1.53 25.97 -16.21
N ALA A 180 -0.31 25.48 -16.37
CA ALA A 180 0.54 25.80 -17.53
C ALA A 180 -0.13 25.33 -18.83
N THR A 181 -0.60 24.08 -18.88
CA THR A 181 -1.33 23.52 -20.03
C THR A 181 -2.56 24.35 -20.37
N PHE A 182 -3.38 24.71 -19.37
CA PHE A 182 -4.55 25.56 -19.57
C PHE A 182 -4.20 26.92 -20.18
N ASN A 183 -3.19 27.59 -19.64
CA ASN A 183 -2.79 28.91 -20.11
C ASN A 183 -2.20 28.86 -21.52
N LEU A 184 -1.33 27.88 -21.83
CA LEU A 184 -0.76 27.73 -23.17
C LEU A 184 -1.83 27.43 -24.21
N ARG A 185 -2.75 26.52 -23.90
CA ARG A 185 -3.88 26.18 -24.76
C ARG A 185 -4.76 27.40 -25.06
N ASN A 186 -5.07 28.20 -24.05
CA ASN A 186 -5.88 29.41 -24.23
C ASN A 186 -5.14 30.50 -25.01
N ALA A 187 -3.82 30.65 -24.80
CA ALA A 187 -3.00 31.58 -25.59
C ALA A 187 -2.99 31.22 -27.09
N LEU A 188 -3.14 29.92 -27.42
CA LEU A 188 -3.17 29.41 -28.80
C LEU A 188 -4.57 29.41 -29.43
N SER A 189 -5.64 29.45 -28.64
CA SER A 189 -7.01 29.33 -29.13
C SER A 189 -7.46 30.55 -29.94
N GLU A 190 -8.29 30.32 -30.98
CA GLU A 190 -8.85 31.33 -31.89
C GLU A 190 -9.63 32.47 -31.22
N PHE A 191 -9.95 32.34 -29.92
CA PHE A 191 -10.65 33.37 -29.14
C PHE A 191 -9.85 34.65 -28.92
N ILE A 192 -8.63 34.74 -29.43
CA ILE A 192 -7.74 35.86 -29.20
C ILE A 192 -7.13 36.34 -30.52
N ASN A 193 -7.91 37.07 -31.31
CA ASN A 193 -7.35 38.10 -32.20
C ASN A 193 -6.94 39.37 -31.41
N ASP A 194 -6.95 39.29 -30.07
CA ASP A 194 -6.65 40.39 -29.16
C ASP A 194 -5.30 40.13 -28.47
N GLU A 195 -4.25 40.82 -28.93
CA GLU A 195 -2.89 40.70 -28.42
C GLU A 195 -2.78 40.74 -26.88
N ARG A 196 -3.74 41.39 -26.19
CA ARG A 196 -3.77 41.47 -24.72
C ARG A 196 -4.00 40.12 -24.06
N TYR A 197 -4.93 39.31 -24.57
CA TYR A 197 -5.16 37.98 -23.98
C TYR A 197 -4.03 37.03 -24.33
N PHE A 198 -3.42 37.16 -25.50
CA PHE A 198 -2.27 36.35 -25.89
C PHE A 198 -1.09 36.62 -24.95
N ALA A 199 -0.84 37.90 -24.65
CA ALA A 199 0.17 38.31 -23.68
C ALA A 199 -0.18 37.85 -22.26
N LEU A 200 -1.45 37.96 -21.84
CA LEU A 200 -1.91 37.57 -20.51
C LEU A 200 -1.74 36.06 -20.27
N PHE A 201 -2.30 35.23 -21.13
CA PHE A 201 -2.20 33.77 -21.02
C PHE A 201 -0.76 33.29 -21.22
N GLY A 202 0.00 33.91 -22.14
CA GLY A 202 1.43 33.63 -22.30
C GLY A 202 2.24 33.96 -21.05
N HIS A 203 1.93 35.05 -20.36
CA HIS A 203 2.56 35.40 -19.08
C HIS A 203 2.23 34.36 -18.00
N HIS A 204 0.95 34.03 -17.81
CA HIS A 204 0.54 33.03 -16.83
C HIS A 204 1.10 31.65 -17.13
N PHE A 205 1.19 31.25 -18.40
CA PHE A 205 1.87 30.03 -18.80
C PHE A 205 3.32 30.01 -18.30
N LYS A 206 4.11 31.06 -18.57
CA LYS A 206 5.52 31.13 -18.14
C LYS A 206 5.67 31.02 -16.62
N VAL A 207 4.81 31.69 -15.85
CA VAL A 207 4.81 31.61 -14.39
C VAL A 207 4.52 30.19 -13.91
N ASN A 208 3.41 29.59 -14.36
CA ASN A 208 3.03 28.25 -13.93
C ASN A 208 4.02 27.17 -14.41
N TYR A 209 4.60 27.33 -15.60
CA TYR A 209 5.62 26.40 -16.12
C TYR A 209 6.91 26.48 -15.31
N ALA A 210 7.35 27.68 -14.92
CA ALA A 210 8.50 27.85 -14.04
C ALA A 210 8.27 27.25 -12.65
N GLU A 211 7.06 27.41 -12.10
CA GLU A 211 6.65 26.75 -10.86
C GLU A 211 6.69 25.22 -11.00
N ALA A 212 6.13 24.68 -12.09
CA ALA A 212 6.15 23.25 -12.38
C ALA A 212 7.57 22.68 -12.46
N LEU A 213 8.49 23.38 -13.13
CA LEU A 213 9.91 22.99 -13.18
C LEU A 213 10.55 23.03 -11.80
N SER A 214 10.31 24.09 -11.03
CA SER A 214 10.87 24.24 -9.68
C SER A 214 10.41 23.12 -8.76
N SER A 215 9.11 22.84 -8.71
CA SER A 215 8.57 21.77 -7.88
C SER A 215 8.99 20.39 -8.40
N TYR A 216 9.08 20.20 -9.71
CA TYR A 216 9.57 18.96 -10.31
C TYR A 216 11.00 18.64 -9.84
N TYR A 217 11.94 19.59 -9.97
CA TYR A 217 13.32 19.37 -9.53
C TYR A 217 13.45 19.15 -8.02
N GLN A 218 12.64 19.86 -7.22
CA GLN A 218 12.55 19.59 -5.78
C GLN A 218 12.06 18.15 -5.52
N GLY A 219 11.01 17.72 -6.23
CA GLY A 219 10.45 16.38 -6.13
C GLY A 219 11.45 15.30 -6.50
N THR A 220 12.14 15.46 -7.63
CA THR A 220 13.21 14.55 -8.07
C THR A 220 14.33 14.45 -7.04
N SER A 221 14.75 15.57 -6.43
CA SER A 221 15.78 15.54 -5.38
C SER A 221 15.34 14.74 -4.15
N ILE A 222 14.08 14.88 -3.72
CA ILE A 222 13.53 14.12 -2.60
C ILE A 222 13.37 12.64 -2.99
N HIS A 223 12.89 12.37 -4.21
CA HIS A 223 12.69 11.03 -4.73
C HIS A 223 14.00 10.25 -4.80
N GLU A 224 15.05 10.84 -5.35
CA GLU A 224 16.37 10.22 -5.41
C GLU A 224 16.92 9.90 -4.01
N LYS A 225 16.71 10.79 -3.03
CA LYS A 225 17.03 10.48 -1.63
C LYS A 225 16.25 9.27 -1.12
N ILE A 226 14.93 9.23 -1.35
CA ILE A 226 14.08 8.11 -0.89
C ILE A 226 14.48 6.78 -1.55
N ARG A 227 14.86 6.79 -2.83
CA ARG A 227 15.32 5.59 -3.56
C ARG A 227 16.60 4.97 -3.00
N THR A 228 17.38 5.72 -2.22
CA THR A 228 18.55 5.17 -1.53
C THR A 228 18.19 4.31 -0.32
N TYR A 229 16.99 4.47 0.23
CA TYR A 229 16.53 3.69 1.38
C TYR A 229 16.11 2.29 0.97
N LYS A 230 16.53 1.29 1.75
CA LYS A 230 15.97 -0.06 1.63
C LYS A 230 14.54 -0.06 2.16
N PHE A 231 13.74 -1.02 1.72
CA PHE A 231 12.36 -1.19 2.19
C PHE A 231 12.25 -1.19 3.73
N ARG A 232 13.17 -1.88 4.42
CA ARG A 232 13.21 -1.97 5.90
C ARG A 232 13.59 -0.65 6.60
N GLU A 233 14.14 0.31 5.87
CA GLU A 233 14.44 1.65 6.38
C GLU A 233 13.25 2.61 6.19
N LEU A 234 12.28 2.22 5.36
CA LEU A 234 11.04 2.95 5.08
C LEU A 234 9.87 2.41 5.92
N PHE A 235 9.80 1.09 6.08
CA PHE A 235 8.71 0.37 6.72
C PHE A 235 9.22 -0.68 7.71
N ASP A 236 8.54 -0.80 8.84
CA ASP A 236 8.74 -1.84 9.85
C ASP A 236 7.44 -2.59 10.09
N VAL A 237 7.50 -3.94 10.10
CA VAL A 237 6.33 -4.83 10.19
C VAL A 237 6.64 -6.10 10.99
#